data_AF-A0A2S1XG15-F1
#
_entry.id   AF-A0A2S1XG15-F1
#
_cell.length_a   1.000
_cell.length_b   1.000
_cell.length_c   1.000
_cell.angle_alpha   90.00
_cell.angle_beta   90.00
_cell.angle_gamma   90.00
#
_symmetry.space_group_name_H-M   'P 1'
#
loop_
_entity.id
_entity.type
_entity.pdbx_description
1 polymer ?
#
loop_
_entity_poly.entity_id
_entity_poly.type
_entity_poly.pdbx_seq_one_letter_code
_entity_poly.pdbx_strand_id
1 'polypeptide(L)'
;MPYFPTIDLTPQVSLLLARGALRLNPGQWVRGPKGHGRYLRTDPRTGISYVSWLRPGDDWETASQRFSRACQKGFVGRYRGGYEAEKARREMARLIADSNHAADHAGGARRRDERQPTLF
;
A
#
# COMPACT_ATOMS: atom_id res chain seq x y z
N MET A 1 -0.67 29.27 -3.56
CA MET A 1 -1.07 27.92 -4.01
C MET A 1 -2.38 28.05 -4.77
N PRO A 2 -2.48 27.58 -6.03
CA PRO A 2 -3.76 27.58 -6.74
C PRO A 2 -4.75 26.71 -5.97
N TYR A 3 -5.91 27.27 -5.63
CA TYR A 3 -7.01 26.54 -5.03
C TYR A 3 -7.61 25.63 -6.11
N PHE A 4 -7.42 24.32 -5.98
CA PHE A 4 -8.13 23.38 -6.83
C PHE A 4 -9.51 23.13 -6.23
N PRO A 5 -10.60 23.34 -7.00
CA PRO A 5 -11.93 23.07 -6.51
C PRO A 5 -12.07 21.60 -6.14
N THR A 6 -12.84 21.34 -5.08
CA THR A 6 -13.25 19.99 -4.71
C THR A 6 -14.20 19.45 -5.78
N ILE A 7 -13.88 18.27 -6.33
CA ILE A 7 -14.68 17.64 -7.38
C ILE A 7 -15.59 16.59 -6.77
N ASP A 8 -16.88 16.61 -7.12
CA ASP A 8 -17.81 15.55 -6.75
C ASP A 8 -17.60 14.31 -7.64
N LEU A 9 -17.30 13.17 -7.02
CA LEU A 9 -17.18 11.87 -7.68
C LEU A 9 -18.57 11.26 -7.91
N THR A 10 -19.35 11.93 -8.76
CA THR A 10 -20.63 11.40 -9.25
C THR A 10 -20.40 10.14 -10.09
N PRO A 11 -21.46 9.35 -10.38
CA PRO A 11 -21.37 8.24 -11.31
C PRO A 11 -20.82 8.66 -12.69
N GLN A 12 -21.22 9.83 -13.19
CA GLN A 12 -20.75 10.37 -14.47
C GLN A 12 -19.25 10.72 -14.42
N VAL A 13 -18.79 11.41 -13.37
CA VAL A 13 -17.37 11.74 -13.21
C VAL A 13 -16.52 10.47 -13.09
N SER A 14 -17.01 9.48 -12.33
CA SER A 14 -16.35 8.19 -12.18
C SER A 14 -16.24 7.45 -13.52
N LEU A 15 -17.28 7.50 -14.35
CA LEU A 15 -17.27 6.92 -15.69
C LEU A 15 -16.25 7.62 -16.61
N LEU A 16 -16.22 8.96 -16.61
CA LEU A 16 -15.28 9.73 -17.43
C LEU A 16 -13.82 9.46 -17.02
N LEU A 17 -13.55 9.35 -15.72
CA LEU A 17 -12.26 8.93 -15.18
C LEU A 17 -11.87 7.53 -15.65
N ALA A 18 -12.80 6.56 -15.56
CA ALA A 18 -12.56 5.18 -15.97
C ALA A 18 -12.25 5.05 -17.47
N ARG A 19 -12.86 5.91 -18.30
CA ARG A 19 -12.62 5.94 -19.75
C ARG A 19 -11.41 6.78 -20.15
N GLY A 20 -10.73 7.43 -19.20
CA GLY A 20 -9.63 8.34 -19.48
C GLY A 20 -10.05 9.66 -20.17
N ALA A 21 -11.35 9.91 -20.31
CA ALA A 21 -11.91 11.14 -20.87
C ALA A 21 -11.79 12.33 -19.90
N LEU A 22 -11.68 12.04 -18.60
CA LEU A 22 -11.33 13.01 -17.56
C LEU A 22 -10.05 12.56 -16.86
N ARG A 23 -9.17 13.52 -16.56
CA ARG A 23 -7.98 13.30 -15.72
C ARG A 23 -7.98 14.32 -14.59
N LEU A 24 -7.90 13.83 -13.36
CA LEU A 24 -7.73 14.67 -12.18
C LEU A 24 -6.26 14.69 -11.76
N ASN A 25 -5.85 15.79 -11.15
CA ASN A 25 -4.51 15.89 -10.58
C ASN A 25 -4.43 15.03 -9.32
N PRO A 26 -3.38 14.22 -9.14
CA PRO A 26 -3.15 13.54 -7.87
C PRO A 26 -3.06 14.55 -6.73
N GLY A 27 -3.78 14.28 -5.64
CA GLY A 27 -3.90 15.17 -4.50
C GLY A 27 -5.02 16.21 -4.61
N GLN A 28 -5.73 16.28 -5.75
CA GLN A 28 -6.94 17.10 -5.89
C GLN A 28 -8.01 16.62 -4.91
N TRP A 29 -8.67 17.59 -4.27
CA TRP A 29 -9.76 17.30 -3.35
C TRP A 29 -10.96 16.76 -4.11
N VAL A 30 -11.55 15.71 -3.54
CA VAL A 30 -12.76 15.08 -4.06
C VAL A 30 -13.74 14.84 -2.93
N ARG A 31 -15.02 14.86 -3.27
CA ARG A 31 -16.11 14.46 -2.38
C ARG A 31 -16.84 13.28 -3.02
N GLY A 32 -17.25 12.31 -2.20
CA GLY A 32 -17.95 11.12 -2.67
C GLY A 32 -18.67 10.39 -1.54
N PRO A 33 -19.04 9.11 -1.73
CA PRO A 33 -19.87 8.37 -0.79
C PRO A 33 -19.28 8.24 0.62
N LYS A 34 -17.96 8.33 0.74
CA LYS A 34 -17.22 8.24 2.02
C LYS A 34 -16.86 9.61 2.61
N GLY A 35 -17.46 10.69 2.10
CA GLY A 35 -17.16 12.07 2.50
C GLY A 35 -16.07 12.69 1.63
N HIS A 36 -15.08 13.32 2.26
CA HIS A 36 -14.00 14.04 1.58
C HIS A 36 -12.72 13.20 1.51
N GLY A 37 -11.96 13.38 0.43
CA GLY A 37 -10.69 12.70 0.24
C GLY A 37 -9.84 13.37 -0.81
N ARG A 38 -8.64 12.80 -1.00
CA ARG A 38 -7.70 13.25 -2.03
C ARG A 38 -7.56 12.18 -3.10
N TYR A 39 -7.79 12.59 -4.35
CA TYR A 39 -7.67 11.71 -5.50
C TYR A 39 -6.24 11.19 -5.66
N LEU A 40 -6.07 9.91 -5.96
CA LEU A 40 -4.77 9.30 -6.24
C LEU A 40 -4.62 9.03 -7.72
N ARG A 41 -5.47 8.14 -8.25
CA ARG A 41 -5.49 7.71 -9.65
C ARG A 41 -6.76 6.93 -9.95
N THR A 42 -6.98 6.67 -11.23
CA THR A 42 -7.96 5.69 -11.70
C THR A 42 -7.18 4.62 -12.47
N ASP A 43 -7.42 3.35 -12.15
CA ASP A 43 -6.84 2.25 -12.91
C ASP A 43 -7.58 2.13 -14.25
N PRO A 44 -6.92 2.33 -15.39
CA PRO A 44 -7.56 2.30 -16.71
C PRO A 44 -8.04 0.90 -17.11
N ARG A 45 -7.49 -0.17 -16.52
CA ARG A 45 -7.90 -1.55 -16.83
C ARG A 45 -9.21 -1.91 -16.14
N THR A 46 -9.38 -1.49 -14.88
CA THR A 46 -10.55 -1.85 -14.06
C THR A 46 -11.57 -0.71 -13.94
N GLY A 47 -11.21 0.51 -14.29
CA GLY A 47 -12.01 1.72 -14.07
C GLY A 47 -12.10 2.16 -12.61
N ILE A 48 -11.42 1.45 -11.69
CA ILE A 48 -11.52 1.73 -10.24
C ILE A 48 -10.72 2.99 -9.90
N SER A 49 -11.40 3.94 -9.28
CA SER A 49 -10.78 5.17 -8.78
C SER A 49 -10.32 4.99 -7.33
N TYR A 50 -9.04 5.26 -7.09
CA TYR A 50 -8.42 5.20 -5.78
C TYR A 50 -8.37 6.60 -5.17
N VAL A 51 -8.91 6.70 -3.95
CA VAL A 51 -9.01 7.95 -3.19
C VAL A 51 -8.52 7.70 -1.77
N SER A 52 -7.68 8.59 -1.25
CA SER A 52 -7.34 8.63 0.16
C SER A 52 -8.40 9.43 0.91
N TRP A 53 -9.39 8.73 1.48
CA TRP A 53 -10.46 9.33 2.27
C TRP A 53 -9.96 9.83 3.63
N LEU A 54 -10.50 10.96 4.07
CA LEU A 54 -10.34 11.44 5.44
C LEU A 54 -11.10 10.51 6.39
N ARG A 55 -10.52 10.23 7.56
CA ARG A 55 -11.23 9.53 8.64
C ARG A 55 -11.81 10.55 9.63
N PRO A 56 -12.88 10.18 10.35
CA PRO A 56 -13.36 10.97 11.48
C PRO A 56 -12.22 11.21 12.48
N GLY A 57 -12.03 12.46 12.89
CA GLY A 57 -11.00 12.85 13.85
C GLY A 57 -9.58 12.96 13.31
N ASP A 58 -9.35 12.76 12.01
CA ASP A 58 -8.04 13.07 11.42
C ASP A 58 -7.77 14.58 11.46
N ASP A 59 -6.63 14.96 12.00
CA ASP A 59 -6.06 16.29 11.77
C ASP A 59 -5.38 16.38 10.40
N TRP A 60 -5.00 17.60 10.03
CA TRP A 60 -4.37 17.90 8.74
C TRP A 60 -3.06 17.14 8.52
N GLU A 61 -2.27 16.94 9.58
CA GLU A 61 -0.98 16.28 9.48
C GLU A 61 -1.15 14.77 9.24
N THR A 62 -1.99 14.12 10.04
CA THR A 62 -2.31 12.70 9.92
C THR A 62 -2.92 12.38 8.55
N ALA A 63 -3.84 13.23 8.08
CA ALA A 63 -4.41 13.11 6.75
C ALA A 63 -3.34 13.22 5.65
N SER A 64 -2.40 14.17 5.80
CA SER A 64 -1.31 14.40 4.85
C SER A 64 -0.33 13.24 4.82
N GLN A 65 0.07 12.71 5.98
CA GLN A 65 0.94 11.54 6.08
C GLN A 65 0.28 10.31 5.47
N ARG A 66 -1.02 10.09 5.72
CA ARG A 66 -1.76 8.98 5.12
C ARG A 66 -1.84 9.10 3.61
N PHE A 67 -2.15 10.29 3.10
CA PHE A 67 -2.15 10.56 1.67
C PHE A 67 -0.77 10.27 1.06
N SER A 68 0.31 10.70 1.71
CA SER A 68 1.69 10.41 1.27
C SER A 68 1.97 8.91 1.20
N ARG A 69 1.63 8.16 2.26
CA ARG A 69 1.74 6.69 2.28
C ARG A 69 0.87 6.03 1.20
N ALA A 70 -0.31 6.57 0.94
CA ALA A 70 -1.20 6.07 -0.12
C ALA A 70 -0.65 6.36 -1.52
N CYS A 71 0.00 7.51 -1.75
CA CYS A 71 0.71 7.80 -3.00
C CYS A 71 1.87 6.84 -3.24
N GLN A 72 2.61 6.48 -2.18
CA GLN A 72 3.66 5.47 -2.25
C GLN A 72 3.09 4.09 -2.58
N LYS A 73 2.03 3.64 -1.89
CA LYS A 73 1.39 2.34 -2.12
C LYS A 73 0.67 2.23 -3.47
N GLY A 74 0.05 3.33 -3.91
CA GLY A 74 -0.89 3.40 -5.02
C GLY A 74 -0.31 4.00 -6.31
N PHE A 75 0.99 4.27 -6.38
CA PHE A 75 1.68 4.81 -7.56
C PHE A 75 1.06 6.09 -8.14
N VAL A 76 1.49 7.22 -7.57
CA VAL A 76 1.35 8.53 -8.20
C VAL A 76 2.72 8.97 -8.71
N GLY A 77 2.90 9.00 -10.04
CA GLY A 77 4.01 9.62 -10.78
C GLY A 77 5.39 9.58 -10.09
N ARG A 78 5.69 10.60 -9.29
CA ARG A 78 6.97 10.82 -8.58
C ARG A 78 7.36 9.73 -7.58
N TYR A 79 6.40 8.98 -7.02
CA TYR A 79 6.65 7.99 -5.97
C TYR A 79 6.79 6.55 -6.48
N ARG A 80 6.70 6.36 -7.81
CA ARG A 80 6.85 5.08 -8.53
C ARG A 80 8.16 4.37 -8.19
N GLY A 81 9.29 5.08 -8.23
CA GLY A 81 10.61 4.49 -7.96
C GLY A 81 10.80 4.04 -6.51
N GLY A 82 10.22 4.77 -5.54
CA GLY A 82 10.35 4.44 -4.12
C GLY A 82 9.55 3.21 -3.70
N TYR A 83 8.44 2.91 -4.39
CA TYR A 83 7.66 1.71 -4.10
C TYR A 83 8.35 0.42 -4.52
N GLU A 84 8.96 0.37 -5.72
CA GLU A 84 9.65 -0.86 -6.15
C GLU A 84 10.80 -1.20 -5.21
N ALA A 85 11.54 -0.19 -4.74
CA ALA A 85 12.56 -0.37 -3.71
C ALA A 85 11.98 -0.89 -2.39
N GLU A 86 10.87 -0.33 -1.92
CA GLU A 86 10.20 -0.76 -0.69
C GLU A 86 9.55 -2.15 -0.81
N LYS A 87 9.00 -2.49 -1.97
CA LYS A 87 8.47 -3.83 -2.29
C LYS A 87 9.60 -4.86 -2.26
N ALA A 88 10.70 -4.59 -2.96
CA ALA A 88 11.89 -5.44 -2.96
C ALA A 88 12.45 -5.63 -1.54
N ARG A 89 12.49 -4.56 -0.73
CA ARG A 89 12.90 -4.64 0.68
C ARG A 89 12.00 -5.56 1.51
N ARG A 90 10.68 -5.48 1.33
CA ARG A 90 9.72 -6.34 2.05
C ARG A 90 9.79 -7.79 1.60
N GLU A 91 10.00 -8.02 0.31
CA GLU A 91 10.18 -9.36 -0.25
C GLU A 91 11.47 -10.00 0.29
N MET A 92 12.57 -9.25 0.32
CA MET A 92 13.81 -9.70 0.95
C MET A 92 13.65 -9.98 2.44
N ALA A 93 12.93 -9.13 3.18
CA ALA A 93 12.64 -9.35 4.59
C ALA A 93 11.80 -10.62 4.84
N ARG A 94 10.85 -10.94 3.94
CA ARG A 94 10.10 -12.20 4.00
C ARG A 94 10.99 -13.41 3.75
N LEU A 95 11.83 -13.37 2.71
CA LEU A 95 12.75 -14.46 2.39
C LEU A 95 13.73 -14.75 3.55
N ILE A 96 14.21 -13.71 4.23
CA ILE A 96 15.05 -13.86 5.43
C ILE A 96 14.27 -14.49 6.59
N ALA A 97 13.03 -14.03 6.84
CA ALA A 97 12.18 -14.59 7.89
C ALA A 97 11.86 -16.07 7.63
N ASP A 98 11.53 -16.43 6.38
CA ASP A 98 11.24 -17.81 5.98
C ASP A 98 12.49 -18.71 6.09
N SER A 99 13.67 -18.18 5.74
CA SER A 99 14.94 -18.90 5.87
C SER A 99 15.31 -19.17 7.32
N ASN A 100 15.10 -18.21 8.22
CA ASN A 100 15.32 -18.39 9.65
C ASN A 100 14.34 -19.42 10.24
N HIS A 101 13.08 -19.39 9.80
CA HIS A 101 12.09 -20.37 10.25
C HIS A 101 12.42 -21.79 9.77
N ALA A 102 12.96 -21.94 8.56
CA ALA A 102 13.43 -23.24 8.04
C ALA A 102 14.68 -23.76 8.78
N ALA A 103 15.59 -22.88 9.19
CA ALA A 103 16.78 -23.25 9.96
C ALA A 103 16.44 -23.78 11.36
N ASP A 104 15.44 -23.19 12.03
CA ASP A 104 14.96 -23.64 13.34
C ASP A 104 14.33 -25.04 13.28
N HIS A 105 13.66 -25.38 12.17
CA HIS A 105 13.11 -26.73 11.96
C HIS A 105 14.18 -27.78 11.60
N ALA A 106 15.28 -27.39 10.94
CA ALA A 106 16.39 -28.29 10.62
C ALA A 106 17.32 -28.56 11.83
N GLY A 107 17.37 -27.65 12.81
CA GLY A 107 18.18 -27.79 14.03
C GLY A 107 17.65 -28.79 15.06
N GLY A 108 16.37 -29.19 14.97
CA GLY A 108 15.71 -30.08 15.94
C GLY A 108 15.99 -31.58 15.76
N ALA A 109 16.56 -32.00 14.62
CA ALA A 109 16.65 -33.43 14.25
C ALA A 109 17.99 -34.13 14.58
N ARG A 110 18.91 -33.48 15.31
CA ARG A 110 20.28 -34.02 15.54
C ARG A 110 20.76 -34.10 16.99
N ARG A 111 19.88 -34.37 17.96
CA ARG A 111 20.33 -34.77 19.31
C ARG A 111 19.40 -35.78 19.97
N ARG A 112 19.62 -37.07 19.73
CA ARG A 112 19.38 -38.18 20.68
C ARG A 112 19.82 -39.50 20.06
N ASP A 113 21.09 -39.87 20.26
CA ASP A 113 21.46 -41.26 20.58
C ASP A 113 22.94 -41.30 20.96
N GLU A 114 23.24 -41.03 22.23
CA GLU A 114 24.46 -41.52 22.87
C GLU A 114 24.02 -42.49 23.95
N ARG A 115 23.82 -43.76 23.57
CA ARG A 115 23.75 -44.86 24.52
C ARG A 115 25.16 -45.14 25.00
N GLN A 116 25.46 -44.81 26.25
CA GLN A 116 26.64 -45.32 26.94
C GLN A 116 26.51 -46.84 27.10
N PRO A 117 27.55 -47.64 26.80
CA PRO A 117 27.58 -49.05 27.19
C PRO A 117 27.99 -49.13 28.67
N THR A 118 27.12 -49.68 29.51
CA THR A 118 27.47 -50.08 30.87
C THR A 118 28.40 -51.30 30.81
N LEU A 119 29.62 -51.14 31.29
CA LEU A 119 30.56 -52.23 31.57
C LEU A 119 30.46 -52.60 33.05
N PHE A 120 30.12 -53.87 33.28
CA PHE A 120 30.13 -54.66 34.52
C PHE A 120 29.15 -54.28 35.65
#